data_AF-A0A496RP03-F1
#
_entry.id   AF-A0A496RP03-F1
#
_cell.length_a   1.000
_cell.length_b   1.000
_cell.length_c   1.000
_cell.angle_alpha   90.00
_cell.angle_beta   90.00
_cell.angle_gamma   90.00
#
_symmetry.space_group_name_H-M   'P 1'
#
loop_
_entity.id
_entity.type
_entity.pdbx_description
1 polymer ?
#
loop_
_entity_poly.entity_id
_entity_poly.type
_entity_poly.pdbx_seq_one_letter_code
_entity_poly.pdbx_strand_id
1 'polypeptide(L)'
;MKGKSKKMEIKEIIEKYGITLCRKNTMLALSNRRKYSQAEIKMIKEKKAAIIEAIATKEKQKEIDRIAEYSEIKKALPERKIISGNNDELAQEILGQMRKYFKGAEMEGVNISIAAKNEKIRKEAMQYCNHDLKTKIDYTLTFDARKKITRIISCPKCGLEVFDTVESKN
;
A
#
# COMPACT_ATOMS: atom_id res chain seq x y z
N MET A 1 24.66 28.55 43.18
CA MET A 1 23.24 28.24 42.87
C MET A 1 23.19 26.93 42.08
N LYS A 2 22.67 25.85 42.68
CA LYS A 2 22.61 24.52 42.03
C LYS A 2 21.39 24.47 41.12
N GLY A 3 21.61 24.54 39.80
CA GLY A 3 20.56 24.40 38.80
C GLY A 3 19.98 22.99 38.81
N LYS A 4 18.68 22.87 39.09
CA LYS A 4 17.93 21.62 38.98
C LYS A 4 18.01 21.12 37.54
N SER A 5 18.80 20.07 37.30
CA SER A 5 18.77 19.30 36.06
C SER A 5 17.38 18.68 35.91
N LYS A 6 16.47 19.35 35.20
CA LYS A 6 15.19 18.75 34.78
C LYS A 6 15.51 17.47 34.02
N LYS A 7 15.14 16.32 34.60
CA LYS A 7 15.17 15.03 33.91
C LYS A 7 14.16 15.11 32.77
N MET A 8 14.62 15.46 31.56
CA MET A 8 13.78 15.38 30.36
C MET A 8 13.52 13.92 30.00
N GLU A 9 12.28 13.63 29.63
CA GLU A 9 11.87 12.30 29.14
C GLU A 9 12.46 12.03 27.75
N ILE A 10 12.62 10.75 27.40
CA ILE A 10 13.22 10.35 26.11
C ILE A 10 12.39 10.82 24.92
N LYS A 11 11.05 10.83 25.04
CA LYS A 11 10.15 11.33 23.99
C LYS A 11 10.38 12.82 23.71
N GLU A 12 10.48 13.63 24.77
CA GLU A 12 10.75 15.07 24.66
C GLU A 12 12.12 15.35 24.04
N ILE A 13 13.11 14.50 24.32
CA ILE A 13 14.45 14.59 23.73
C ILE A 13 14.39 14.30 22.23
N ILE A 14 13.67 13.25 21.80
CA ILE A 14 13.52 12.92 20.39
C ILE A 14 12.89 14.08 19.61
N GLU A 15 11.81 14.66 20.13
CA GLU A 15 11.06 15.73 19.48
C GLU A 15 11.83 17.06 19.49
N LYS A 16 12.37 17.47 20.64
CA LYS A 16 13.11 18.74 20.77
C LYS A 16 14.34 18.79 19.87
N TYR A 17 15.07 17.69 19.76
CA TYR A 17 16.31 17.63 18.98
C TYR A 17 16.12 17.07 17.56
N GLY A 18 14.89 16.68 17.18
CA GLY A 18 14.59 16.13 15.86
C GLY A 18 15.40 14.85 15.58
N ILE A 19 15.47 13.95 16.56
CA ILE A 19 16.32 12.76 16.46
C ILE A 19 15.66 11.72 15.56
N THR A 20 16.40 11.25 14.57
CA THR A 20 15.97 10.22 13.61
C THR A 20 17.02 9.12 13.51
N LEU A 21 16.65 7.92 13.05
CA LEU A 21 17.60 6.85 12.77
C LEU A 21 18.12 6.96 11.34
N CYS A 22 19.44 7.05 11.18
CA CYS A 22 20.09 6.96 9.88
C CYS A 22 20.39 5.49 9.54
N ARG A 23 19.65 4.95 8.56
CA ARG A 23 19.72 3.55 8.09
C ARG A 23 19.50 2.52 9.22
N LYS A 24 19.52 1.22 8.89
CA LYS A 24 19.27 0.08 9.78
C LYS A 24 20.19 0.09 11.04
N ASN A 25 19.76 0.86 12.04
CA ASN A 25 19.82 0.59 13.48
C ASN A 25 21.00 1.02 14.37
N THR A 26 21.90 1.94 14.02
CA THR A 26 22.94 2.36 15.00
C THR A 26 23.33 3.82 15.04
N MET A 27 22.96 4.61 14.02
CA MET A 27 23.33 6.02 13.95
C MET A 27 22.12 6.91 14.19
N LEU A 28 22.24 7.81 15.17
CA LEU A 28 21.27 8.86 15.43
C LEU A 28 21.65 10.08 14.59
N ALA A 29 20.71 10.54 13.76
CA ALA A 29 20.80 11.80 13.07
C ALA A 29 19.98 12.86 13.79
N LEU A 30 20.61 14.03 13.95
CA LEU A 30 19.97 15.22 14.49
C LEU A 30 19.54 16.06 13.30
N SER A 31 18.24 16.13 13.04
CA SER A 31 17.69 16.82 11.87
C SER A 31 17.48 18.32 12.10
N ASN A 32 17.54 18.78 13.34
CA ASN A 32 17.31 20.18 13.67
C ASN A 32 18.54 21.02 13.29
N ARG A 33 18.35 22.13 12.56
CA ARG A 33 19.45 22.99 12.07
C ARG A 33 20.12 23.85 13.15
N ARG A 34 19.86 23.57 14.43
CA ARG A 34 20.37 24.36 15.55
C ARG A 34 21.80 23.92 15.91
N LYS A 35 22.63 24.87 16.34
CA LYS A 35 23.92 24.55 16.97
C LYS A 35 23.64 23.91 18.34
N TYR A 36 24.16 22.71 18.55
CA TYR A 36 24.07 21.97 19.80
C TYR A 36 25.29 22.24 20.67
N SER A 37 25.09 22.45 21.97
CA SER A 37 26.17 22.54 22.94
C SER A 37 26.81 21.16 23.19
N GLN A 38 28.06 21.14 23.64
CA GLN A 38 28.74 19.89 24.01
C GLN A 38 28.01 19.12 25.12
N ALA A 39 27.36 19.83 26.06
CA ALA A 39 26.58 19.22 27.12
C ALA A 39 25.33 18.50 26.59
N GLU A 40 24.62 19.09 25.62
CA GLU A 40 23.47 18.47 24.96
C GLU A 40 23.88 17.23 24.16
N ILE A 41 24.99 17.31 23.41
CA ILE A 41 25.53 16.18 22.66
C ILE A 41 25.90 15.03 23.62
N LYS A 42 26.52 15.35 24.76
CA LYS A 42 26.88 14.35 25.77
C LYS A 42 25.65 13.65 26.35
N MET A 43 24.60 14.41 26.69
CA MET A 43 23.31 13.87 27.17
C MET A 43 22.67 12.92 26.14
N ILE A 44 22.66 13.30 24.86
CA ILE A 44 22.10 12.47 23.78
C ILE A 44 22.91 11.18 23.61
N LYS A 45 24.24 11.25 23.69
CA LYS A 45 25.12 10.08 23.65
C LYS A 45 24.88 9.14 24.84
N GLU A 46 24.75 9.67 26.05
CA GLU A 46 24.46 8.89 27.27
C GLU A 46 23.10 8.18 27.18
N LYS A 47 22.11 8.79 26.55
CA LYS A 47 20.76 8.22 26.37
C LYS A 47 20.56 7.46 25.04
N LYS A 48 21.63 7.22 24.27
CA LYS A 48 21.56 6.67 22.91
C LYS A 48 20.74 5.38 22.81
N ALA A 49 20.98 4.40 23.68
CA ALA A 49 20.31 3.11 23.63
C ALA A 49 18.78 3.26 23.80
N ALA A 50 18.37 4.04 24.79
CA ALA A 50 16.95 4.26 25.10
C ALA A 50 16.24 5.08 24.00
N ILE A 51 16.96 5.99 23.33
CA ILE A 51 16.44 6.73 22.16
C ILE A 51 16.21 5.77 20.98
N ILE A 52 17.16 4.89 20.68
CA ILE A 52 17.03 3.90 19.59
C ILE A 52 15.83 3.00 19.84
N GLU A 53 15.70 2.48 21.06
CA GLU A 53 14.58 1.60 21.45
C GLU A 53 13.24 2.33 21.35
N ALA A 54 13.15 3.58 21.82
CA ALA A 54 11.93 4.37 21.72
C ALA A 54 11.51 4.64 20.27
N ILE A 55 12.46 4.89 19.36
CA ILE A 55 12.17 5.07 17.93
C ILE A 55 11.70 3.75 17.31
N ALA A 56 12.40 2.64 17.58
CA ALA A 56 12.05 1.32 17.06
C ALA A 56 10.64 0.88 17.53
N THR A 57 10.29 1.13 18.79
CA THR A 57 8.95 0.82 19.32
C THR A 57 7.88 1.69 18.67
N LYS A 58 8.15 2.99 18.44
CA LYS A 58 7.23 3.87 17.68
C LYS A 58 7.05 3.39 16.24
N GLU A 59 8.11 2.94 15.57
CA GLU A 59 8.02 2.42 14.19
C GLU A 59 7.22 1.13 14.12
N LYS A 60 7.44 0.19 15.05
CA LYS A 60 6.66 -1.04 15.18
C LYS A 60 5.18 -0.74 15.42
N GLN A 61 4.87 0.21 16.30
CA GLN A 61 3.48 0.59 16.55
C GLN A 61 2.84 1.19 15.29
N LYS A 62 3.53 2.11 14.60
CA LYS A 62 3.07 2.65 13.31
C LYS A 62 2.91 1.58 12.23
N GLU A 63 3.69 0.52 12.27
CA GLU A 63 3.54 -0.62 11.35
C GLU A 63 2.29 -1.43 11.69
N ILE A 64 2.05 -1.73 12.96
CA ILE A 64 0.82 -2.38 13.45
C ILE A 64 -0.41 -1.55 13.07
N ASP A 65 -0.38 -0.25 13.35
CA ASP A 65 -1.48 0.67 13.03
C ASP A 65 -1.71 0.70 11.50
N ARG A 66 -0.64 0.75 10.70
CA ARG A 66 -0.74 0.65 9.23
C ARG A 66 -1.37 -0.66 8.79
N ILE A 67 -0.97 -1.80 9.34
CA ILE A 67 -1.53 -3.11 9.02
C ILE A 67 -3.02 -3.15 9.37
N ALA A 68 -3.40 -2.64 10.54
CA ALA A 68 -4.78 -2.57 10.99
C ALA A 68 -5.63 -1.70 10.03
N GLU A 69 -5.16 -0.50 9.69
CA GLU A 69 -5.85 0.38 8.75
C GLU A 69 -6.01 -0.24 7.35
N TYR A 70 -4.97 -0.89 6.83
CA TYR A 70 -5.07 -1.61 5.55
C TYR A 70 -6.00 -2.83 5.65
N SER A 71 -6.09 -3.48 6.81
CA SER A 71 -7.02 -4.60 7.01
C SER A 71 -8.48 -4.15 6.91
N GLU A 72 -8.82 -2.96 7.42
CA GLU A 72 -10.17 -2.41 7.33
C GLU A 72 -10.52 -2.05 5.87
N ILE A 73 -9.61 -1.41 5.14
CA ILE A 73 -9.81 -1.09 3.71
C ILE A 73 -9.96 -2.38 2.88
N LYS A 74 -9.19 -3.43 3.21
CA LYS A 74 -9.26 -4.72 2.53
C LYS A 74 -10.63 -5.38 2.66
N LYS A 75 -11.35 -5.20 3.78
CA LYS A 75 -12.71 -5.73 3.96
C LYS A 75 -13.72 -5.14 2.97
N ALA A 76 -13.47 -3.93 2.46
CA ALA A 76 -14.32 -3.30 1.46
C ALA A 76 -14.08 -3.82 0.03
N LEU A 77 -13.16 -4.76 -0.18
CA LEU A 77 -13.02 -5.43 -1.47
C LEU A 77 -14.28 -6.26 -1.77
N PRO A 78 -14.78 -6.25 -3.02
CA PRO A 78 -15.96 -7.02 -3.38
C PRO A 78 -15.70 -8.52 -3.19
N GLU A 79 -16.69 -9.26 -2.68
CA GLU A 79 -16.64 -10.71 -2.67
C GLU A 79 -16.69 -11.23 -4.11
N ARG A 80 -15.84 -12.22 -4.43
CA ARG A 80 -15.90 -12.94 -5.71
C ARG A 80 -16.36 -14.36 -5.46
N LYS A 81 -17.51 -14.71 -6.03
CA LYS A 81 -17.93 -16.10 -6.18
C LYS A 81 -17.26 -16.64 -7.44
N ILE A 82 -16.19 -17.43 -7.27
CA ILE A 82 -15.63 -18.20 -8.38
C ILE A 82 -16.54 -19.40 -8.54
N ILE A 83 -17.33 -19.43 -9.61
CA ILE A 83 -18.17 -20.57 -9.93
C ILE A 83 -17.25 -21.53 -10.69
N SER A 84 -16.54 -22.40 -9.96
CA SER A 84 -15.71 -23.42 -10.58
C SER A 84 -16.61 -24.37 -11.37
N GLY A 85 -16.61 -24.22 -12.69
CA GLY A 85 -17.32 -25.08 -13.62
C GLY A 85 -16.46 -25.23 -14.88
N ASN A 86 -16.50 -26.40 -15.50
CA ASN A 86 -15.76 -26.71 -16.72
C ASN A 86 -16.44 -26.07 -17.94
N ASN A 87 -16.71 -24.76 -17.88
CA ASN A 87 -17.47 -24.02 -18.88
C ASN A 87 -16.54 -23.19 -19.77
N ASP A 88 -15.42 -23.79 -20.18
CA ASP A 88 -14.44 -23.19 -21.07
C ASP A 88 -15.09 -22.73 -22.39
N GLU A 89 -16.08 -23.48 -22.87
CA GLU A 89 -16.88 -23.11 -24.05
C GLU A 89 -17.63 -21.79 -23.85
N LEU A 90 -18.32 -21.61 -22.71
CA LEU A 90 -19.02 -20.37 -22.39
C LEU A 90 -18.05 -19.20 -22.20
N ALA A 91 -16.90 -19.44 -21.56
CA ALA A 91 -15.86 -18.43 -21.42
C ALA A 91 -15.30 -17.99 -22.79
N GLN A 92 -15.07 -18.94 -23.70
CA GLN A 92 -14.64 -18.63 -25.07
C GLN A 92 -15.73 -17.92 -25.89
N GLU A 93 -17.00 -18.28 -25.70
CA GLU A 93 -18.13 -17.58 -26.32
C GLU A 93 -18.17 -16.10 -25.89
N ILE A 94 -18.08 -15.85 -24.59
CA ILE A 94 -18.05 -14.51 -23.99
C ILE A 94 -16.84 -13.71 -24.53
N LEU A 95 -15.65 -14.31 -24.57
CA LEU A 95 -14.45 -13.67 -25.14
C LEU A 95 -14.56 -13.42 -26.65
N GLY A 96 -15.28 -14.27 -27.38
CA GLY A 96 -15.56 -14.11 -28.80
C GLY A 96 -16.30 -12.81 -29.12
N GLN A 97 -17.11 -12.29 -28.18
CA GLN A 97 -17.83 -11.03 -28.33
C GLN A 97 -16.91 -9.81 -28.40
N MET A 98 -15.68 -9.90 -27.87
CA MET A 98 -14.69 -8.81 -27.89
C MET A 98 -14.14 -8.52 -29.29
N ARG A 99 -14.16 -9.50 -30.20
CA ARG A 99 -13.52 -9.40 -31.53
C ARG A 99 -14.30 -8.56 -32.55
N LYS A 100 -15.49 -8.04 -32.19
CA LYS A 100 -16.44 -7.41 -33.11
C LYS A 100 -16.31 -5.88 -33.29
N TYR A 101 -15.24 -5.23 -32.82
CA TYR A 101 -15.15 -3.77 -32.81
C TYR A 101 -14.03 -3.17 -33.70
N PHE A 102 -14.35 -2.05 -34.37
CA PHE A 102 -13.63 -1.40 -35.47
C PHE A 102 -12.27 -0.76 -35.07
N LYS A 103 -11.30 -0.77 -36.01
CA LYS A 103 -9.98 -0.11 -35.88
C LYS A 103 -9.98 1.24 -36.62
N GLY A 104 -9.68 2.34 -35.93
CA GLY A 104 -9.49 3.67 -36.52
C GLY A 104 -8.96 4.69 -35.50
N ALA A 105 -8.09 5.60 -35.94
CA ALA A 105 -7.42 6.59 -35.08
C ALA A 105 -8.33 7.75 -34.63
N GLU A 106 -9.44 7.99 -35.33
CA GLU A 106 -10.37 9.10 -35.05
C GLU A 106 -11.41 8.79 -33.95
N MET A 107 -11.20 7.72 -33.19
CA MET A 107 -12.23 7.08 -32.36
C MET A 107 -11.85 6.98 -30.88
N GLU A 108 -11.14 7.97 -30.33
CA GLU A 108 -10.62 7.91 -28.96
C GLU A 108 -11.71 7.68 -27.89
N GLY A 109 -12.85 8.40 -27.97
CA GLY A 109 -13.99 8.17 -27.07
C GLY A 109 -14.68 6.81 -27.26
N VAL A 110 -14.69 6.29 -28.48
CA VAL A 110 -15.23 4.96 -28.80
C VAL A 110 -14.27 3.87 -28.30
N ASN A 111 -12.96 4.08 -28.40
CA ASN A 111 -11.93 3.19 -27.89
C ASN A 111 -11.96 3.09 -26.36
N ILE A 112 -12.20 4.19 -25.64
CA ILE A 112 -12.41 4.18 -24.18
C ILE A 112 -13.64 3.33 -23.83
N SER A 113 -14.74 3.54 -24.56
CA SER A 113 -15.99 2.79 -24.34
C SER A 113 -15.84 1.30 -24.65
N ILE A 114 -15.10 0.95 -25.72
CA ILE A 114 -14.78 -0.43 -26.07
C ILE A 114 -13.87 -1.05 -25.01
N ALA A 115 -12.84 -0.34 -24.55
CA ALA A 115 -11.95 -0.82 -23.49
C ALA A 115 -12.73 -1.12 -22.20
N ALA A 116 -13.64 -0.24 -21.80
CA ALA A 116 -14.50 -0.46 -20.64
C ALA A 116 -15.45 -1.67 -20.81
N LYS A 117 -16.03 -1.86 -22.00
CA LYS A 117 -16.84 -3.05 -22.32
C LYS A 117 -16.00 -4.33 -22.29
N ASN A 118 -14.82 -4.28 -22.90
CA ASN A 118 -13.88 -5.39 -22.94
C ASN A 118 -13.44 -5.82 -21.53
N GLU A 119 -13.20 -4.85 -20.66
CA GLU A 119 -12.88 -5.12 -19.26
C GLU A 119 -14.04 -5.82 -18.52
N LYS A 120 -15.29 -5.40 -18.75
CA LYS A 120 -16.46 -6.08 -18.18
C LYS A 120 -16.56 -7.54 -18.66
N ILE A 121 -16.38 -7.76 -19.96
CA ILE A 121 -16.42 -9.09 -20.57
C ILE A 121 -15.33 -10.00 -19.99
N ARG A 122 -14.09 -9.50 -19.82
CA ARG A 122 -13.01 -10.26 -19.17
C ARG A 122 -13.34 -10.62 -17.72
N LYS A 123 -13.93 -9.70 -16.96
CA LYS A 123 -14.35 -9.92 -15.57
C LYS A 123 -15.39 -11.02 -15.45
N GLU A 124 -16.29 -11.11 -16.41
CA GLU A 124 -17.34 -12.13 -16.47
C GLU A 124 -16.75 -13.49 -16.88
N ALA A 125 -15.95 -13.54 -17.95
CA ALA A 125 -15.29 -14.78 -18.40
C ALA A 125 -14.41 -15.42 -17.30
N MET A 126 -13.73 -14.60 -16.50
CA MET A 126 -12.88 -15.07 -15.39
C MET A 126 -13.68 -15.83 -14.30
N GLN A 127 -14.99 -15.59 -14.16
CA GLN A 127 -15.81 -16.30 -13.16
C GLN A 127 -15.96 -17.79 -13.47
N TYR A 128 -15.75 -18.16 -14.73
CA TYR A 128 -15.87 -19.52 -15.26
C TYR A 128 -14.51 -20.20 -15.46
N CYS A 129 -13.42 -19.53 -15.10
CA CYS A 129 -12.09 -20.12 -15.18
C CYS A 129 -11.94 -21.22 -14.12
N ASN A 130 -11.64 -22.45 -14.56
CA ASN A 130 -11.41 -23.62 -13.71
C ASN A 130 -9.95 -23.73 -13.21
N HIS A 131 -9.04 -22.90 -13.71
CA HIS A 131 -7.62 -22.93 -13.35
C HIS A 131 -7.33 -22.30 -11.99
N ASP A 132 -6.21 -22.70 -11.39
CA ASP A 132 -5.69 -22.08 -10.17
C ASP A 132 -5.40 -20.59 -10.39
N LEU A 133 -6.20 -19.75 -9.72
CA LEU A 133 -6.05 -18.30 -9.77
C LEU A 133 -5.01 -17.83 -8.77
N LYS A 134 -4.10 -16.96 -9.24
CA LYS A 134 -3.16 -16.25 -8.35
C LYS A 134 -3.76 -14.94 -7.92
N THR A 135 -3.69 -14.64 -6.62
CA THR A 135 -4.13 -13.36 -6.05
C THR A 135 -2.93 -12.60 -5.49
N LYS A 136 -2.75 -11.36 -5.94
CA LYS A 136 -1.76 -10.41 -5.43
C LYS A 136 -2.49 -9.19 -4.86
N ILE A 137 -1.96 -8.64 -3.77
CA ILE A 137 -2.49 -7.40 -3.16
C ILE A 137 -1.37 -6.38 -3.14
N ASP A 138 -1.59 -5.26 -3.82
CA ASP A 138 -0.67 -4.13 -3.87
C ASP A 138 -1.19 -2.99 -3.00
N TYR A 139 -0.31 -2.50 -2.11
CA TYR A 139 -0.58 -1.39 -1.20
C TYR A 139 0.11 -0.14 -1.72
N THR A 140 -0.67 0.89 -2.04
CA THR A 140 -0.18 2.12 -2.67
C THR A 140 -0.88 3.36 -2.09
N LEU A 141 -0.48 4.54 -2.56
CA LEU A 141 -1.16 5.79 -2.30
C LEU A 141 -1.75 6.33 -3.61
N THR A 142 -2.89 7.01 -3.50
CA THR A 142 -3.47 7.83 -4.57
C THR A 142 -2.65 9.11 -4.77
N PHE A 143 -2.93 9.86 -5.84
CA PHE A 143 -2.30 11.16 -6.11
C PHE A 143 -2.51 12.16 -4.96
N ASP A 144 -3.67 12.11 -4.32
CA ASP A 144 -4.03 12.96 -3.18
C ASP A 144 -3.67 12.31 -1.82
N ALA A 145 -2.72 11.37 -1.81
CA ALA A 145 -2.15 10.72 -0.63
C ALA A 145 -3.14 9.88 0.21
N ARG A 146 -4.35 9.59 -0.29
CA ARG A 146 -5.26 8.60 0.30
C ARG A 146 -4.72 7.19 0.09
N LYS A 147 -5.00 6.29 1.03
CA LYS A 147 -4.57 4.89 0.96
C LYS A 147 -5.34 4.17 -0.13
N LYS A 148 -4.63 3.38 -0.95
CA LYS A 148 -5.18 2.61 -2.06
C LYS A 148 -4.73 1.16 -1.98
N ILE A 149 -5.68 0.24 -1.98
CA ILE A 149 -5.44 -1.20 -2.12
C ILE A 149 -5.91 -1.64 -3.49
N THR A 150 -5.04 -2.35 -4.20
CA THR A 150 -5.39 -3.01 -5.47
C THR A 150 -5.24 -4.52 -5.33
N ARG A 151 -6.33 -5.27 -5.47
CA ARG A 151 -6.31 -6.73 -5.58
C ARG A 151 -6.26 -7.10 -7.05
N ILE A 152 -5.25 -7.88 -7.42
CA ILE A 152 -5.03 -8.41 -8.76
C ILE A 152 -5.28 -9.91 -8.70
N ILE A 153 -6.24 -10.39 -9.48
CA ILE A 153 -6.54 -11.82 -9.62
C ILE A 153 -6.21 -12.20 -11.06
N SER A 154 -5.28 -13.14 -11.23
CA SER A 154 -4.76 -13.53 -12.54
C SER A 154 -4.83 -15.03 -12.74
N CYS A 155 -5.24 -15.47 -13.92
CA CYS A 155 -5.12 -16.85 -14.35
C CYS A 155 -3.84 -17.00 -15.20
N PRO A 156 -2.81 -17.74 -14.74
CA PRO A 156 -1.55 -17.87 -15.48
C PRO A 156 -1.68 -18.66 -16.79
N LYS A 157 -2.74 -19.48 -16.94
CA LYS A 157 -2.99 -20.26 -18.16
C LYS A 157 -3.80 -19.49 -19.19
N CYS A 158 -4.86 -18.81 -18.77
CA CYS A 158 -5.74 -18.05 -19.66
C CYS A 158 -5.22 -16.64 -19.98
N GLY A 159 -4.27 -16.12 -19.20
CA GLY A 159 -3.80 -14.74 -19.32
C GLY A 159 -4.84 -13.69 -18.94
N LEU A 160 -5.96 -14.12 -18.33
CA LEU A 160 -7.00 -13.22 -17.83
C LEU A 160 -6.51 -12.59 -16.53
N GLU A 161 -6.76 -11.30 -16.37
CA GLU A 161 -6.46 -10.54 -15.16
C GLU A 161 -7.64 -9.67 -14.78
N VAL A 162 -7.84 -9.50 -13.48
CA VAL A 162 -8.88 -8.63 -12.96
C VAL A 162 -8.33 -7.79 -11.82
N PHE A 163 -8.65 -6.49 -11.89
CA PHE A 163 -8.23 -5.48 -10.92
C PHE A 163 -9.44 -4.99 -10.13
N ASP A 164 -9.39 -5.17 -8.81
CA ASP A 164 -10.32 -4.58 -7.85
C ASP A 164 -9.56 -3.52 -7.03
N THR A 165 -9.99 -2.27 -7.10
CA THR A 165 -9.35 -1.15 -6.39
C THR A 165 -10.29 -0.59 -5.35
N VAL A 166 -9.78 -0.37 -4.14
CA VAL A 166 -10.50 0.32 -3.05
C VAL A 166 -9.60 1.41 -2.48
N GLU A 167 -10.20 2.56 -2.20
CA GLU A 167 -9.54 3.73 -1.62
C GLU A 167 -10.13 4.04 -0.24
N SER A 168 -9.33 4.62 0.65
CA SER A 168 -9.84 5.14 1.92
C SER A 168 -10.83 6.29 1.65
N LYS A 169 -11.96 6.30 2.36
CA LYS A 169 -12.89 7.43 2.38
C LYS A 169 -12.23 8.60 3.12
N ASN A 170 -12.42 9.82 2.60
CA ASN A 170 -12.05 11.06 3.28
C ASN A 170 -12.96 11.34 4.47
#